data_AF-A0ABD7S677-F1
#
_entry.id   AF-A0ABD7S677-F1
#
_cell.length_a   1.000
_cell.length_b   1.000
_cell.length_c   1.000
_cell.angle_alpha   90.00
_cell.angle_beta   90.00
_cell.angle_gamma   90.00
#
_symmetry.space_group_name_H-M   'P 1'
#
loop_
_entity.id
_entity.type
_entity.pdbx_description
1 polymer ?
#
loop_
_entity_poly.entity_id
_entity_poly.type
_entity_poly.pdbx_seq_one_letter_code
_entity_poly.pdbx_strand_id
1 'polypeptide(L)'
;PILNGLRHYAALDERFGAARVLGGLCFISATKDEHGEILHLGNPAAITFGERSGDAHSARVQAFAAACAQAGITHVASEQIAQEQWIKYSFLTALAAATCLMRAPVGAIVATDDGRALINGL
;
A
#
# COMPACT_ATOMS: atom_id res chain seq x y z
N PRO A 1 7.27 -7.29 1.87
CA PRO A 1 6.90 -6.33 2.94
C PRO A 1 5.66 -5.55 2.46
N ILE A 2 4.78 -5.15 3.38
CA ILE A 2 3.55 -4.41 3.06
C ILE A 2 3.42 -3.11 3.88
N LEU A 3 4.55 -2.62 4.41
CA LEU A 3 4.62 -1.39 5.20
C LEU A 3 4.36 -0.18 4.30
N ASN A 4 3.84 0.90 4.89
CA ASN A 4 3.74 2.18 4.20
C ASN A 4 5.13 2.80 4.00
N GLY A 5 5.34 3.49 2.87
CA GLY A 5 6.63 4.07 2.49
C GLY A 5 7.60 3.08 1.84
N LEU A 6 8.79 3.56 1.47
CA LEU A 6 9.79 2.78 0.72
C LEU A 6 11.13 2.58 1.46
N ARG A 7 11.36 3.35 2.53
CA ARG A 7 12.66 3.41 3.22
C ARG A 7 13.11 2.06 3.80
N HIS A 8 12.17 1.17 4.09
CA HIS A 8 12.44 -0.12 4.70
C HIS A 8 13.21 -1.08 3.78
N TYR A 9 13.16 -0.89 2.45
CA TYR A 9 13.83 -1.81 1.52
C TYR A 9 15.34 -1.86 1.68
N ALA A 10 16.02 -0.73 1.89
CA ALA A 10 17.47 -0.73 2.05
C ALA A 10 17.90 -1.59 3.26
N ALA A 11 17.22 -1.46 4.39
CA ALA A 11 17.49 -2.24 5.59
C ALA A 11 17.16 -3.74 5.40
N LEU A 12 16.07 -4.06 4.68
CA LEU A 12 15.73 -5.44 4.36
C LEU A 12 16.75 -6.07 3.41
N ASP A 13 17.22 -5.31 2.42
CA ASP A 13 18.20 -5.78 1.44
C ASP A 13 19.55 -6.05 2.09
N GLU A 14 20.00 -5.17 2.99
CA GLU A 14 21.23 -5.38 3.77
C GLU A 14 21.13 -6.64 4.63
N ARG A 15 19.98 -6.86 5.27
CA ARG A 15 19.80 -7.97 6.22
C ARG A 15 19.58 -9.33 5.56
N PHE A 16 18.86 -9.36 4.44
CA PHE A 16 18.36 -10.60 3.81
C PHE A 16 18.85 -10.81 2.38
N GLY A 17 19.45 -9.80 1.76
CA GLY A 17 19.81 -9.78 0.34
C GLY A 17 18.62 -9.41 -0.55
N ALA A 18 18.82 -8.47 -1.48
CA ALA A 18 17.76 -7.95 -2.36
C ALA A 18 17.00 -9.03 -3.13
N ALA A 19 17.68 -10.09 -3.57
CA ALA A 19 17.06 -11.22 -4.27
C ALA A 19 16.02 -11.98 -3.41
N ARG A 20 16.06 -11.86 -2.08
CA ARG A 20 15.12 -12.52 -1.15
C ARG A 20 13.97 -11.62 -0.71
N VAL A 21 13.96 -10.35 -1.13
CA VAL A 21 12.97 -9.35 -0.72
C VAL A 21 12.05 -9.04 -1.90
N LEU A 22 10.81 -9.55 -1.88
CA LEU A 22 9.77 -9.15 -2.83
C LEU A 22 9.37 -7.68 -2.63
N GLY A 23 8.81 -7.07 -3.67
CA GLY A 23 8.08 -5.82 -3.54
C GLY A 23 6.66 -6.10 -3.05
N GLY A 24 6.09 -5.21 -2.25
CA GLY A 24 4.72 -5.37 -1.80
C GLY A 24 4.09 -4.10 -1.21
N LEU A 25 2.77 -4.08 -1.25
CA LEU A 25 1.91 -3.09 -0.60
C LEU A 25 0.56 -3.72 -0.29
N CYS A 26 -0.19 -3.09 0.60
CA CYS A 26 -1.61 -3.39 0.80
C CYS A 26 -2.46 -2.12 0.82
N PHE A 27 -3.74 -2.23 0.47
CA PHE A 27 -4.76 -1.27 0.84
C PHE A 27 -5.64 -1.94 1.88
N ILE A 28 -5.80 -1.29 3.03
CA ILE A 28 -6.66 -1.76 4.11
C ILE A 28 -7.08 -0.57 4.96
N SER A 29 -8.32 -0.59 5.44
CA SER A 29 -8.78 0.27 6.51
C SER A 29 -9.16 -0.62 7.67
N ALA A 30 -8.35 -0.61 8.71
CA ALA A 30 -8.58 -1.40 9.91
C ALA A 30 -8.07 -0.63 11.12
N THR A 31 -8.74 -0.81 12.25
CA THR A 31 -8.31 -0.27 13.55
C THR A 31 -8.52 -1.33 14.63
N LYS A 32 -8.00 -1.06 15.82
CA LYS A 32 -8.36 -1.82 17.01
C LYS A 32 -9.37 -1.03 17.82
N ASP A 33 -10.34 -1.72 18.42
CA ASP A 33 -11.19 -1.12 19.43
C ASP A 33 -10.50 -1.05 20.81
N GLU A 34 -11.23 -0.60 21.82
CA GLU A 34 -10.73 -0.45 23.19
C GLU A 34 -10.43 -1.80 23.90
N HIS A 35 -11.01 -2.90 23.42
CA HIS A 35 -10.76 -4.25 23.92
C HIS A 35 -9.65 -4.97 23.15
N GLY A 36 -9.18 -4.35 22.07
CA GLY A 36 -8.13 -4.86 21.19
C GLY A 36 -8.63 -5.75 20.05
N GLU A 37 -9.94 -5.81 19.82
CA GLU A 37 -10.54 -6.50 18.68
C GLU A 37 -10.20 -5.75 17.39
N ILE A 38 -10.05 -6.50 16.29
CA ILE A 38 -9.72 -5.94 14.98
C ILE A 38 -11.02 -5.56 14.27
N LEU A 39 -11.20 -4.26 14.03
CA LEU A 39 -12.30 -3.71 13.25
C LEU A 39 -11.85 -3.48 11.80
N HIS A 40 -12.48 -4.18 10.86
CA HIS A 40 -12.30 -3.94 9.42
C HIS A 40 -13.29 -2.89 8.94
N LEU A 41 -12.78 -1.74 8.54
CA LEU A 41 -13.57 -0.57 8.17
C LEU A 41 -13.80 -0.56 6.64
N GLY A 42 -14.72 -1.41 6.19
CA GLY A 42 -15.15 -1.50 4.79
C GLY A 42 -14.21 -2.31 3.88
N ASN A 43 -14.49 -2.23 2.57
CA ASN A 43 -13.67 -2.81 1.50
C ASN A 43 -13.18 -1.66 0.59
N PRO A 44 -11.91 -1.68 0.15
CA PRO A 44 -11.15 -2.89 -0.17
C PRO A 44 -9.97 -3.19 0.78
N ALA A 45 -9.90 -4.43 1.26
CA ALA A 45 -8.68 -5.03 1.80
C ALA A 45 -8.00 -5.86 0.69
N ALA A 46 -6.84 -5.41 0.21
CA ALA A 46 -6.12 -6.08 -0.89
C ALA A 46 -4.61 -5.99 -0.73
N ILE A 47 -3.88 -6.96 -1.29
CA ILE A 47 -2.42 -6.99 -1.30
C ILE A 47 -1.89 -7.02 -2.73
N THR A 48 -0.99 -6.12 -3.08
CA THR A 48 -0.26 -6.14 -4.36
C THR A 48 1.20 -6.48 -4.09
N PHE A 49 1.76 -7.39 -4.86
CA PHE A 49 3.15 -7.84 -4.70
C PHE A 49 3.75 -8.26 -6.03
N GLY A 50 5.08 -8.33 -6.09
CA GLY A 50 5.79 -8.72 -7.31
C GLY A 50 7.30 -8.69 -7.15
N GLU A 51 7.99 -9.14 -8.20
CA GLU A 51 9.44 -9.07 -8.26
C GLU A 51 9.91 -7.63 -8.44
N ARG A 52 10.86 -7.20 -7.61
CA ARG A 52 11.44 -5.85 -7.73
C ARG A 52 12.27 -5.66 -8.99
N SER A 53 12.72 -6.75 -9.60
CA SER A 53 13.40 -6.77 -10.89
C SER A 53 12.45 -6.86 -12.09
N GLY A 54 11.13 -7.00 -11.87
CA GLY A 54 10.13 -7.07 -12.95
C GLY A 54 10.01 -8.42 -13.65
N ASP A 55 10.39 -9.53 -13.02
CA ASP A 55 10.20 -10.87 -13.59
C ASP A 55 8.74 -11.34 -13.46
N ALA A 56 8.05 -11.42 -14.60
CA ALA A 56 6.66 -11.85 -14.73
C ALA A 56 6.43 -13.36 -14.50
N HIS A 57 7.49 -14.18 -14.50
CA HIS A 57 7.38 -15.64 -14.40
C HIS A 57 7.91 -16.20 -13.06
N SER A 58 8.00 -15.36 -12.04
CA SER A 58 8.51 -15.76 -10.74
C SER A 58 7.65 -16.82 -10.05
N ALA A 59 8.23 -18.01 -9.86
CA ALA A 59 7.58 -19.14 -9.17
C ALA A 59 7.16 -18.79 -7.74
N ARG A 60 7.93 -17.95 -7.02
CA ARG A 60 7.57 -17.54 -5.65
C ARG A 60 6.42 -16.54 -5.62
N VAL A 61 6.31 -15.66 -6.63
CA VAL A 61 5.17 -14.74 -6.78
C VAL A 61 3.91 -15.55 -7.06
N GLN A 62 3.98 -16.54 -7.96
CA GLN A 62 2.86 -17.44 -8.26
C GLN A 62 2.45 -18.27 -7.03
N ALA A 63 3.41 -18.81 -6.29
CA ALA A 63 3.12 -19.55 -5.06
C ALA A 63 2.42 -18.67 -4.00
N PHE A 64 2.86 -17.41 -3.84
CA PHE A 64 2.22 -16.49 -2.92
C PHE A 64 0.81 -16.07 -3.38
N ALA A 65 0.61 -15.87 -4.68
CA ALA A 65 -0.72 -15.64 -5.26
C ALA A 65 -1.68 -16.80 -5.00
N ALA A 66 -1.22 -18.04 -5.19
CA ALA A 66 -2.01 -19.23 -4.88
C ALA A 66 -2.39 -19.29 -3.38
N ALA A 67 -1.45 -18.95 -2.49
CA ALA A 67 -1.72 -18.87 -1.05
C ALA A 67 -2.75 -17.78 -0.70
N CYS A 68 -2.67 -16.60 -1.32
CA CYS A 68 -3.67 -15.54 -1.16
C CYS A 68 -5.05 -15.99 -1.65
N ALA A 69 -5.12 -16.64 -2.81
CA ALA A 69 -6.36 -17.18 -3.36
C ALA A 69 -7.00 -18.21 -2.41
N GLN A 70 -6.20 -19.15 -1.90
CA GLN A 70 -6.66 -20.16 -0.93
C GLN A 70 -7.19 -19.51 0.36
N ALA A 71 -6.57 -18.42 0.80
CA ALA A 71 -6.99 -17.68 1.99
C ALA A 71 -8.15 -16.70 1.75
N GLY A 72 -8.67 -16.57 0.51
CA GLY A 72 -9.71 -15.61 0.18
C GLY A 72 -9.26 -14.14 0.22
N ILE A 73 -7.95 -13.88 0.10
CA ILE A 73 -7.37 -12.53 0.11
C ILE A 73 -7.41 -11.97 -1.31
N THR A 74 -8.06 -10.81 -1.51
CA THR A 74 -7.97 -10.05 -2.75
C THR A 74 -6.52 -9.66 -2.99
N HIS A 75 -5.97 -10.00 -4.16
CA HIS A 75 -4.57 -9.78 -4.43
C HIS A 75 -4.28 -9.47 -5.91
N VAL A 76 -3.12 -8.85 -6.13
CA VAL A 76 -2.55 -8.58 -7.46
C VAL A 76 -1.08 -9.01 -7.46
N ALA A 77 -0.72 -9.92 -8.36
CA ALA A 77 0.67 -10.21 -8.70
C ALA A 77 1.11 -9.26 -9.82
N SER A 78 1.77 -8.16 -9.44
CA SER A 78 2.15 -7.09 -10.37
C SER A 78 3.53 -7.34 -10.98
N GLU A 79 3.62 -7.19 -12.30
CA GLU A 79 4.89 -7.16 -13.03
C GLU A 79 5.65 -5.84 -12.82
N GLN A 80 4.96 -4.80 -12.35
CA GLN A 80 5.48 -3.44 -12.20
C GLN A 80 5.38 -2.98 -10.74
N ILE A 81 5.79 -3.84 -9.80
CA ILE A 81 5.61 -3.57 -8.36
C ILE A 81 6.26 -2.27 -7.89
N ALA A 82 7.35 -1.82 -8.51
CA ALA A 82 7.96 -0.53 -8.21
C ALA A 82 7.00 0.65 -8.50
N GLN A 83 6.29 0.61 -9.62
CA GLN A 83 5.30 1.61 -10.00
C GLN A 83 4.13 1.60 -9.03
N GLU A 84 3.58 0.42 -8.71
CA GLU A 84 2.46 0.28 -7.77
C GLU A 84 2.78 0.89 -6.40
N GLN A 85 3.99 0.68 -5.91
CA GLN A 85 4.42 1.25 -4.63
C GLN A 85 4.58 2.76 -4.68
N TRP A 86 5.07 3.31 -5.79
CA TRP A 86 5.14 4.76 -5.99
C TRP A 86 3.75 5.38 -6.10
N ILE A 87 2.81 4.75 -6.79
CA ILE A 87 1.40 5.17 -6.84
C ILE A 87 0.83 5.25 -5.42
N LYS A 88 0.99 4.19 -4.63
CA LYS A 88 0.52 4.17 -3.23
C LYS A 88 1.23 5.21 -2.37
N TYR A 89 2.55 5.36 -2.54
CA TYR A 89 3.34 6.31 -1.77
C TYR A 89 2.85 7.74 -2.03
N SER A 90 2.75 8.15 -3.30
CA SER A 90 2.26 9.48 -3.68
C SER A 90 0.84 9.74 -3.15
N PHE A 91 -0.05 8.75 -3.27
CA PHE A 91 -1.40 8.82 -2.70
C PHE A 91 -1.37 9.09 -1.19
N LEU A 92 -0.58 8.32 -0.43
CA LEU A 92 -0.49 8.47 1.02
C LEU A 92 0.16 9.79 1.44
N THR A 93 1.22 10.23 0.75
CA THR A 93 1.91 11.47 1.10
C THR A 93 1.05 12.69 0.84
N ALA A 94 0.35 12.74 -0.29
CA ALA A 94 -0.57 13.84 -0.61
C ALA A 94 -1.72 13.90 0.40
N LEU A 95 -2.35 12.76 0.69
CA LEU A 95 -3.43 12.69 1.68
C LEU A 95 -2.97 13.06 3.09
N ALA A 96 -1.82 12.53 3.52
CA ALA A 96 -1.28 12.84 4.84
C ALA A 96 -0.92 14.33 4.96
N ALA A 97 -0.26 14.90 3.95
CA ALA A 97 0.07 16.32 3.92
C ALA A 97 -1.19 17.19 4.01
N ALA A 98 -2.20 16.92 3.17
CA ALA A 98 -3.45 17.68 3.14
C ALA A 98 -4.23 17.58 4.47
N THR A 99 -4.45 16.37 4.96
CA THR A 99 -5.26 16.15 6.18
C THR A 99 -4.56 16.67 7.44
N CYS A 100 -3.22 16.61 7.50
CA CYS A 100 -2.45 17.25 8.57
C CYS A 100 -2.50 18.77 8.50
N LEU A 101 -2.29 19.37 7.32
CA LEU A 101 -2.25 20.82 7.13
C LEU A 101 -3.61 21.46 7.41
N MET A 102 -4.67 20.88 6.86
CA MET A 102 -6.04 21.40 6.95
C MET A 102 -6.77 20.92 8.22
N ARG A 103 -6.22 19.94 8.94
CA ARG A 103 -6.80 19.34 10.14
C ARG A 103 -8.23 18.85 9.95
N ALA A 104 -8.52 18.31 8.76
CA ALA A 104 -9.84 17.87 8.35
C ALA A 104 -9.76 16.57 7.53
N PRO A 105 -10.81 15.73 7.52
CA PRO A 105 -10.86 14.56 6.65
C PRO A 105 -10.89 14.99 5.18
N VAL A 106 -10.34 14.16 4.28
CA VAL A 106 -10.24 14.48 2.84
C VAL A 106 -11.58 14.88 2.23
N GLY A 107 -12.68 14.23 2.63
CA GLY A 107 -14.02 14.57 2.16
C GLY A 107 -14.46 16.01 2.49
N ALA A 108 -14.09 16.52 3.67
CA ALA A 108 -14.38 17.89 4.06
C ALA A 108 -13.48 18.88 3.31
N ILE A 109 -12.21 18.53 3.10
CA ILE A 109 -11.27 19.35 2.33
C ILE A 109 -11.77 19.51 0.90
N VAL A 110 -12.05 18.42 0.18
CA VAL A 110 -12.46 18.48 -1.24
C VAL A 110 -13.84 19.10 -1.47
N ALA A 111 -14.63 19.28 -0.42
CA ALA A 111 -15.93 19.92 -0.47
C ALA A 111 -15.86 21.47 -0.39
N THR A 112 -14.71 22.04 -0.05
CA THR A 112 -14.49 23.50 -0.11
C THR A 112 -14.20 23.95 -1.54
N ASP A 113 -14.43 25.23 -1.83
CA ASP A 113 -14.26 25.82 -3.18
C ASP A 113 -12.87 25.52 -3.78
N ASP A 114 -11.80 25.69 -3.00
CA ASP A 114 -10.41 25.49 -3.46
C ASP A 114 -9.83 24.10 -3.14
N GLY A 115 -10.61 23.23 -2.51
CA GLY A 115 -10.10 22.00 -1.90
C GLY A 115 -9.54 21.00 -2.90
N ARG A 116 -10.20 20.85 -4.05
CA ARG A 116 -9.72 20.00 -5.15
C ARG A 116 -8.42 20.51 -5.75
N ALA A 117 -8.29 21.83 -5.93
CA ALA A 117 -7.09 22.44 -6.48
C ALA A 117 -5.90 22.23 -5.53
N LEU A 118 -6.12 22.38 -4.22
CA LEU A 118 -5.10 22.09 -3.21
C LEU A 118 -4.64 20.63 -3.25
N ILE A 119 -5.56 19.66 -3.29
CA ILE A 119 -5.19 18.23 -3.35
C ILE A 119 -4.41 17.89 -4.62
N ASN A 120 -4.82 18.43 -5.77
CA ASN A 120 -4.14 18.16 -7.05
C ASN A 120 -2.76 18.85 -7.16
N GLY A 121 -2.49 19.86 -6.32
CA GLY A 121 -1.21 20.57 -6.27
C GLY A 121 -0.16 19.93 -5.35
N LEU A 122 -0.54 18.89 -4.59
CA LEU A 122 0.34 18.08 -3.72
C LEU A 122 0.86 16.85 -4.46
#